data_AF-A0A9R0W9A8-F1
#
_entry.id   AF-A0A9R0W9A8-F1
#
_cell.length_a   1.000
_cell.length_b   1.000
_cell.length_c   1.000
_cell.angle_alpha   90.00
_cell.angle_beta   90.00
_cell.angle_gamma   90.00
#
_symmetry.space_group_name_H-M   'P 1'
#
loop_
_entity.id
_entity.type
_entity.pdbx_description
1 polymer ?
#
loop_
_entity_poly.entity_id
_entity_poly.type
_entity_poly.pdbx_seq_one_letter_code
_entity_poly.pdbx_strand_id
1 'polypeptide(L)'
;MYKFLLGWYKKFPEYRSSSLLLSGESYAGHYIPQLTDVLLTHNEKSKGFKFNIKGVAIGNPLLKLDRDVPATYEYFWSHGMISDEIFLAINKGCDFEDYTFGSPHNESKSCNDAIAEANAIVGQYVNNYDVILDVCYPSIVMQELRLRKYVTKISLGVDVCMSYERYFYFNLPEVQHALHANRTHLPYGWGMCSDKYVKREESVRVNELLIFATQTHMDHLKSCPSVLNYTDKDGNINILPLLQRIVEHKIPVWIFSGDQDSVVPLLGSRTLVRELAHDMGLPVTVPYSTWFRKGQVGGWTTEYGNLLTFATVRGASHMVPFAQPDRALGLFRSFVLGQRLPNTTYPPIGD
;
A
#
# COMPACT_ATOMS: atom_id res chain seq x y z
N MET A 1 9.99 -2.44 14.62
CA MET A 1 8.59 -2.47 15.12
C MET A 1 8.38 -3.41 16.31
N TYR A 2 8.78 -4.69 16.26
CA TYR A 2 8.64 -5.63 17.40
C TYR A 2 9.08 -5.07 18.77
N LYS A 3 10.31 -4.54 18.88
CA LYS A 3 10.80 -3.90 20.12
C LYS A 3 9.95 -2.72 20.58
N PHE A 4 9.44 -1.93 19.62
CA PHE A 4 8.55 -0.81 19.92
C PHE A 4 7.24 -1.30 20.54
N LEU A 5 6.61 -2.33 19.97
CA LEU A 5 5.37 -2.89 20.50
C LEU A 5 5.55 -3.43 21.93
N LEU A 6 6.65 -4.14 22.21
CA LEU A 6 6.96 -4.58 23.58
C LEU A 6 7.09 -3.40 24.56
N GLY A 7 7.77 -2.33 24.15
CA GLY A 7 7.88 -1.10 24.94
C GLY A 7 6.55 -0.39 25.13
N TRP A 8 5.72 -0.35 24.08
CA TRP A 8 4.39 0.27 24.10
C TRP A 8 3.46 -0.46 25.08
N TYR A 9 3.36 -1.79 25.01
CA TYR A 9 2.56 -2.58 25.98
C TYR A 9 3.15 -2.58 27.40
N LYS A 10 4.44 -2.23 27.57
CA LYS A 10 5.00 -1.97 28.90
C LYS A 10 4.56 -0.62 29.45
N LYS A 11 4.45 0.40 28.59
CA LYS A 11 4.02 1.75 28.96
C LYS A 11 2.49 1.86 29.13
N PHE A 12 1.73 1.13 28.33
CA PHE A 12 0.26 1.12 28.30
C PHE A 12 -0.28 -0.30 28.54
N PRO A 13 -0.14 -0.84 29.77
CA PRO A 13 -0.53 -2.20 30.09
C PRO A 13 -2.04 -2.48 29.94
N GLU A 14 -2.89 -1.46 30.01
CA GLU A 14 -4.34 -1.53 29.86
C GLU A 14 -4.79 -2.09 28.51
N TYR A 15 -3.97 -1.95 27.46
CA TYR A 15 -4.28 -2.48 26.14
C TYR A 15 -3.79 -3.92 25.93
N ARG A 16 -3.08 -4.54 26.88
CA ARG A 16 -2.50 -5.90 26.70
C ARG A 16 -3.54 -6.98 26.41
N SER A 17 -4.77 -6.81 26.91
CA SER A 17 -5.89 -7.72 26.65
C SER A 17 -6.67 -7.37 25.38
N SER A 18 -6.46 -6.18 24.81
CA SER A 18 -7.17 -5.73 23.61
C SER A 18 -6.77 -6.56 22.40
N SER A 19 -7.70 -6.72 21.47
CA SER A 19 -7.43 -7.34 20.17
C SER A 19 -6.41 -6.51 19.40
N LEU A 20 -5.33 -7.15 18.95
CA LEU A 20 -4.33 -6.54 18.08
C LEU A 20 -4.66 -6.87 16.62
N LEU A 21 -5.00 -5.85 15.85
CA LEU A 21 -5.16 -5.92 14.40
C LEU A 21 -3.98 -5.22 13.75
N LEU A 22 -3.39 -5.85 12.74
CA LEU A 22 -2.25 -5.30 12.00
C LEU A 22 -2.73 -4.91 10.61
N SER A 23 -2.50 -3.66 10.23
CA SER A 23 -2.86 -3.19 8.90
C SER A 23 -1.84 -2.25 8.31
N GLY A 24 -1.80 -2.20 6.99
CA GLY A 24 -0.90 -1.33 6.23
C GLY A 24 -1.28 -1.33 4.76
N GLU A 25 -0.54 -0.57 3.97
CA GLU A 25 -0.77 -0.40 2.54
C GLU A 25 0.56 -0.50 1.76
N SER A 26 0.50 -0.84 0.47
CA SER A 26 1.65 -0.75 -0.44
C SER A 26 2.79 -1.68 -0.02
N TYR A 27 3.99 -1.15 0.20
CA TYR A 27 5.14 -1.89 0.72
C TYR A 27 4.91 -2.47 2.14
N ALA A 28 3.84 -2.06 2.84
CA ALA A 28 3.41 -2.76 4.04
C ALA A 28 2.93 -4.20 3.75
N GLY A 29 2.72 -4.56 2.48
CA GLY A 29 2.67 -5.94 2.01
C GLY A 29 3.91 -6.75 2.42
N HIS A 30 5.09 -6.14 2.49
CA HIS A 30 6.27 -6.75 3.11
C HIS A 30 6.27 -6.58 4.64
N TYR A 31 5.97 -5.38 5.15
CA TYR A 31 6.13 -5.10 6.59
C TYR A 31 5.17 -5.86 7.50
N ILE A 32 3.89 -5.94 7.13
CA ILE A 32 2.84 -6.50 7.99
C ILE A 32 2.98 -8.01 8.14
N PRO A 33 3.18 -8.81 7.08
CA PRO A 33 3.38 -10.25 7.22
C PRO A 33 4.65 -10.59 8.00
N GLN A 34 5.77 -9.91 7.72
CA GLN A 34 7.02 -10.09 8.47
C GLN A 34 6.89 -9.71 9.95
N LEU A 35 6.21 -8.60 10.25
CA LEU A 35 5.93 -8.24 11.63
C LEU A 35 5.05 -9.28 12.32
N THR A 36 3.99 -9.73 11.65
CA THR A 36 3.06 -10.72 12.20
C THR A 36 3.78 -12.04 12.48
N ASP A 37 4.65 -12.48 11.57
CA ASP A 37 5.50 -13.67 11.73
C ASP A 37 6.38 -13.59 12.98
N VAL A 38 7.04 -12.45 13.20
CA VAL A 38 7.87 -12.21 14.39
C VAL A 38 7.03 -12.22 15.67
N LEU A 39 5.82 -11.65 15.65
CA LEU A 39 4.93 -11.63 16.81
C LEU A 39 4.37 -13.03 17.13
N LEU A 40 4.06 -13.83 16.11
CA LEU A 40 3.68 -15.24 16.26
C LEU A 40 4.81 -16.06 16.87
N THR A 41 6.03 -15.91 16.35
CA THR A 41 7.23 -16.57 16.88
C THR A 41 7.51 -16.17 18.34
N HIS A 42 7.27 -14.90 18.70
CA HIS A 42 7.31 -14.48 20.11
C HIS A 42 6.25 -15.20 20.94
N ASN A 43 5.00 -15.32 20.46
CA ASN A 43 3.92 -15.98 21.19
C ASN A 43 4.15 -17.48 21.42
N GLU A 44 4.82 -18.16 20.49
CA GLU A 44 5.22 -19.57 20.62
C GLU A 44 6.30 -19.74 21.70
N LYS A 45 7.29 -18.84 21.75
CA LYS A 45 8.46 -18.95 22.64
C LYS A 45 8.24 -18.32 24.02
N SER A 46 7.40 -17.30 24.12
CA SER A 46 7.19 -16.52 25.34
C SER A 46 6.31 -17.29 26.33
N LYS A 47 6.81 -17.41 27.58
CA LYS A 47 6.02 -17.86 28.73
C LYS A 47 5.25 -16.73 29.42
N GLY A 48 5.55 -15.48 29.07
CA GLY A 48 4.97 -14.28 29.67
C GLY A 48 3.92 -13.64 28.77
N PHE A 49 4.08 -12.34 28.53
CA PHE A 49 3.20 -11.58 27.64
C PHE A 49 3.17 -12.20 26.24
N LYS A 50 1.94 -12.33 25.71
CA LYS A 50 1.65 -12.74 24.33
C LYS A 50 0.80 -11.67 23.66
N PHE A 51 1.04 -11.44 22.38
CA PHE A 51 0.24 -10.54 21.55
C PHE A 51 -1.08 -11.19 21.20
N ASN A 52 -2.20 -10.51 21.46
CA ASN A 52 -3.55 -10.99 21.11
C ASN A 52 -3.88 -10.67 19.63
N ILE A 53 -3.16 -11.27 18.69
CA ILE A 53 -3.31 -11.00 17.26
C ILE A 53 -4.65 -11.57 16.77
N LYS A 54 -5.50 -10.73 16.18
CA LYS A 54 -6.85 -11.10 15.74
C LYS A 54 -7.10 -10.97 14.25
N GLY A 55 -6.21 -10.34 13.50
CA GLY A 55 -6.39 -10.18 12.06
C GLY A 55 -5.31 -9.33 11.42
N VAL A 56 -5.16 -9.54 10.13
CA VAL A 56 -4.27 -8.79 9.23
C VAL A 56 -5.09 -8.23 8.08
N ALA A 57 -4.97 -6.94 7.78
CA ALA A 57 -5.60 -6.32 6.63
C ALA A 57 -4.58 -5.49 5.85
N ILE A 58 -4.38 -5.78 4.56
CA ILE A 58 -3.35 -5.10 3.76
C ILE A 58 -3.96 -4.55 2.47
N GLY A 59 -3.86 -3.22 2.30
CA GLY A 59 -4.35 -2.49 1.13
C GLY A 59 -3.29 -2.45 0.03
N ASN A 60 -3.69 -2.70 -1.22
CA ASN A 60 -2.85 -2.56 -2.42
C ASN A 60 -1.41 -3.13 -2.20
N PRO A 61 -1.27 -4.38 -1.76
CA PRO A 61 -0.02 -4.87 -1.18
C PRO A 61 0.98 -5.35 -2.23
N LEU A 62 2.22 -4.84 -2.16
CA LEU A 62 3.34 -5.49 -2.86
C LEU A 62 3.67 -6.80 -2.13
N LEU A 63 3.59 -7.93 -2.83
CA LEU A 63 3.70 -9.26 -2.24
C LEU A 63 4.70 -10.16 -2.99
N LYS A 64 4.73 -10.09 -4.32
CA LYS A 64 5.57 -10.93 -5.17
C LYS A 64 5.72 -10.32 -6.56
N LEU A 65 6.96 -9.94 -6.91
CA LEU A 65 7.23 -9.14 -8.12
C LEU A 65 6.84 -9.82 -9.43
N ASP A 66 7.00 -11.14 -9.53
CA ASP A 66 6.66 -11.90 -10.73
C ASP A 66 5.17 -11.86 -11.09
N ARG A 67 4.31 -11.45 -10.16
CA ARG A 67 2.89 -11.17 -10.40
C ARG A 67 2.57 -9.68 -10.35
N ASP A 68 3.14 -8.95 -9.41
CA ASP A 68 2.79 -7.54 -9.20
C ASP A 68 3.29 -6.65 -10.35
N VAL A 69 4.49 -6.89 -10.88
CA VAL A 69 5.09 -6.10 -11.96
C VAL A 69 4.37 -6.27 -13.30
N PRO A 70 4.15 -7.49 -13.83
CA PRO A 70 3.38 -7.64 -15.08
C PRO A 70 1.95 -7.12 -14.96
N ALA A 71 1.35 -7.18 -13.77
CA ALA A 71 0.00 -6.64 -13.54
C ALA A 71 -0.09 -5.13 -13.80
N THR A 72 0.98 -4.36 -13.55
CA THR A 72 1.06 -2.92 -13.89
C THR A 72 0.86 -2.69 -15.39
N TYR A 73 1.56 -3.44 -16.23
CA TYR A 73 1.46 -3.26 -17.68
C TYR A 73 0.17 -3.83 -18.27
N GLU A 74 -0.37 -4.91 -17.68
CA GLU A 74 -1.72 -5.39 -18.00
C GLU A 74 -2.78 -4.34 -17.63
N TYR A 75 -2.60 -3.65 -16.49
CA TYR A 75 -3.48 -2.56 -16.08
C TYR A 75 -3.42 -1.40 -17.08
N PHE A 76 -2.22 -0.92 -17.43
CA PHE A 76 -2.06 0.14 -18.43
C PHE A 76 -2.74 -0.19 -19.75
N TRP A 77 -2.54 -1.41 -20.26
CA TRP A 77 -3.15 -1.85 -21.50
C TRP A 77 -4.68 -1.91 -21.41
N SER A 78 -5.22 -2.58 -20.38
CA SER A 78 -6.66 -2.73 -20.20
C SER A 78 -7.40 -1.40 -19.97
N HIS A 79 -6.69 -0.35 -19.54
CA HIS A 79 -7.23 0.99 -19.34
C HIS A 79 -6.90 1.96 -20.49
N GLY A 80 -6.36 1.46 -21.61
CA GLY A 80 -6.09 2.25 -22.80
C GLY A 80 -4.95 3.26 -22.66
N MET A 81 -4.05 3.04 -21.70
CA MET A 81 -2.92 3.92 -21.40
C MET A 81 -1.69 3.62 -22.27
N ILE A 82 -1.60 2.41 -22.82
CA ILE A 82 -0.54 1.97 -23.76
C ILE A 82 -1.16 1.21 -24.93
N SER A 83 -0.45 1.12 -26.06
CA SER A 83 -0.93 0.41 -27.24
C SER A 83 -0.79 -1.12 -27.12
N ASP A 84 -1.51 -1.83 -27.99
CA ASP A 84 -1.42 -3.29 -28.12
C ASP A 84 0.01 -3.74 -28.45
N GLU A 85 0.74 -3.00 -29.30
CA GLU A 85 2.11 -3.33 -29.69
C GLU A 85 3.07 -3.31 -28.49
N ILE A 86 2.97 -2.27 -27.65
CA ILE A 86 3.81 -2.13 -26.45
C ILE A 86 3.45 -3.22 -25.44
N PHE A 87 2.16 -3.44 -25.20
CA PHE A 87 1.73 -4.51 -24.29
C PHE A 87 2.23 -5.89 -24.76
N LEU A 88 2.11 -6.20 -26.04
CA LEU A 88 2.61 -7.45 -26.62
C LEU A 88 4.13 -7.55 -26.54
N ALA A 89 4.87 -6.45 -26.71
CA ALA A 89 6.32 -6.42 -26.58
C ALA A 89 6.76 -6.72 -25.15
N ILE A 90 6.10 -6.13 -24.15
CA ILE A 90 6.38 -6.40 -22.73
C ILE A 90 5.99 -7.84 -22.38
N ASN A 91 4.75 -8.25 -22.66
CA ASN A 91 4.21 -9.55 -22.26
C ASN A 91 4.92 -10.75 -22.90
N LYS A 92 5.56 -10.58 -24.07
CA LYS A 92 6.32 -11.65 -24.74
C LYS A 92 7.84 -11.51 -24.59
N GLY A 93 8.33 -10.30 -24.34
CA GLY A 93 9.76 -9.98 -24.38
C GLY A 93 10.43 -9.87 -23.01
N CYS A 94 9.65 -9.76 -21.93
CA CYS A 94 10.13 -9.68 -20.54
C CYS A 94 9.97 -11.02 -19.81
N ASP A 95 10.94 -11.35 -18.95
CA ASP A 95 10.91 -12.52 -18.08
C ASP A 95 10.78 -12.12 -16.59
N PHE A 96 9.54 -11.97 -16.16
CA PHE A 96 9.26 -11.46 -14.82
C PHE A 96 9.57 -12.44 -13.68
N GLU A 97 9.95 -13.70 -13.94
CA GLU A 97 10.22 -14.69 -12.88
C GLU A 97 11.40 -14.26 -11.98
N ASP A 98 12.46 -13.71 -12.58
CA ASP A 98 13.67 -13.23 -11.89
C ASP A 98 13.80 -11.69 -11.93
N TYR A 99 12.66 -10.99 -12.02
CA TYR A 99 12.63 -9.54 -12.10
C TYR A 99 13.18 -8.86 -10.84
N THR A 100 13.92 -7.76 -11.04
CA THR A 100 14.44 -6.94 -9.94
C THR A 100 14.25 -5.46 -10.24
N PHE A 101 14.05 -4.65 -9.19
CA PHE A 101 13.92 -3.19 -9.29
C PHE A 101 15.24 -2.46 -9.65
N GLY A 102 16.32 -3.18 -9.96
CA GLY A 102 17.56 -2.55 -10.44
C GLY A 102 17.35 -1.84 -11.78
N SER A 103 18.23 -0.88 -12.11
CA SER A 103 18.26 -0.24 -13.43
C SER A 103 19.61 -0.44 -14.13
N PRO A 104 19.64 -0.96 -15.37
CA PRO A 104 18.49 -1.59 -16.05
C PRO A 104 17.97 -2.78 -15.23
N HIS A 105 16.70 -3.14 -15.45
CA HIS A 105 16.18 -4.38 -14.86
C HIS A 105 17.02 -5.56 -15.33
N ASN A 106 16.99 -6.66 -14.57
CA ASN A 106 17.67 -7.90 -14.92
C ASN A 106 16.94 -8.60 -16.09
N GLU A 107 16.87 -7.92 -17.22
CA GLU A 107 15.96 -8.17 -18.33
C GLU A 107 16.64 -7.90 -19.67
N SER A 108 16.03 -8.39 -20.76
CA SER A 108 16.50 -8.10 -22.10
C SER A 108 16.48 -6.60 -22.41
N LYS A 109 17.37 -6.12 -23.29
CA LYS A 109 17.35 -4.72 -23.73
C LYS A 109 16.00 -4.36 -24.36
N SER A 110 15.45 -5.24 -25.20
CA SER A 110 14.14 -5.06 -25.82
C SER A 110 13.00 -4.92 -24.79
N CYS A 111 13.05 -5.70 -23.71
CA CYS A 111 12.10 -5.58 -22.61
C CYS A 111 12.23 -4.21 -21.91
N ASN A 112 13.46 -3.85 -21.51
CA ASN A 112 13.72 -2.57 -20.87
C ASN A 112 13.29 -1.38 -21.76
N ASP A 113 13.54 -1.44 -23.07
CA ASP A 113 13.13 -0.41 -24.02
C ASP A 113 11.59 -0.31 -24.10
N ALA A 114 10.87 -1.44 -24.14
CA ALA A 114 9.40 -1.46 -24.17
C ALA A 114 8.77 -0.97 -22.84
N ILE A 115 9.36 -1.35 -21.71
CA ILE A 115 8.98 -0.85 -20.38
C ILE A 115 9.18 0.68 -20.31
N ALA A 116 10.33 1.17 -20.77
CA ALA A 116 10.62 2.60 -20.79
C ALA A 116 9.64 3.36 -21.68
N GLU A 117 9.26 2.79 -22.84
CA GLU A 117 8.26 3.36 -23.74
C GLU A 117 6.87 3.43 -23.08
N ALA A 118 6.43 2.35 -22.44
CA ALA A 118 5.17 2.33 -21.68
C ALA A 118 5.15 3.42 -20.60
N ASN A 119 6.22 3.51 -19.80
CA ASN A 119 6.35 4.50 -18.74
C ASN A 119 6.40 5.94 -19.28
N ALA A 120 7.02 6.16 -20.44
CA ALA A 120 7.07 7.46 -21.08
C ALA A 120 5.69 7.92 -21.60
N ILE A 121 4.86 7.00 -22.10
CA ILE A 121 3.50 7.31 -22.57
C ILE A 121 2.60 7.70 -21.40
N VAL A 122 2.61 6.92 -20.32
CA VAL A 122 1.85 7.25 -19.11
C VAL A 122 2.31 8.59 -18.55
N GLY A 123 3.63 8.78 -18.45
CA GLY A 123 4.26 10.05 -18.19
C GLY A 123 3.92 10.66 -16.82
N GLN A 124 4.37 11.89 -16.61
CA GLN A 124 4.22 12.60 -15.33
C GLN A 124 2.86 13.28 -15.12
N TYR A 125 2.00 13.30 -16.14
CA TYR A 125 0.68 13.94 -16.09
C TYR A 125 -0.44 12.97 -15.73
N VAL A 126 -0.10 11.70 -15.52
CA VAL A 126 -0.98 10.69 -14.94
C VAL A 126 -0.46 10.37 -13.54
N ASN A 127 -1.36 10.39 -12.55
CA ASN A 127 -1.03 9.90 -11.23
C ASN A 127 -1.17 8.38 -11.20
N ASN A 128 -0.07 7.63 -11.15
CA ASN A 128 -0.12 6.17 -11.14
C ASN A 128 -0.77 5.59 -9.87
N TYR A 129 -0.82 6.35 -8.78
CA TYR A 129 -1.55 5.93 -7.60
C TYR A 129 -3.06 6.11 -7.74
N ASP A 130 -3.53 6.90 -8.70
CA ASP A 130 -4.93 7.18 -8.96
C ASP A 130 -5.12 7.68 -10.41
N VAL A 131 -5.29 6.76 -11.35
CA VAL A 131 -5.21 7.09 -12.80
C VAL A 131 -6.38 7.92 -13.31
N ILE A 132 -7.43 8.11 -12.51
CA ILE A 132 -8.62 8.88 -12.88
C ILE A 132 -8.61 10.32 -12.34
N LEU A 133 -7.64 10.67 -11.48
CA LEU A 133 -7.52 12.01 -10.92
C LEU A 133 -6.52 12.86 -11.71
N ASP A 134 -6.77 14.16 -11.74
CA ASP A 134 -5.81 15.15 -12.22
C ASP A 134 -4.56 15.20 -11.33
N VAL A 135 -3.45 15.69 -11.88
CA VAL A 135 -2.22 15.94 -11.11
C VAL A 135 -2.25 17.29 -10.39
N CYS A 136 -1.61 17.35 -9.22
CA CYS A 136 -1.41 18.61 -8.51
C CYS A 136 -0.29 19.46 -9.14
N TYR A 137 -0.47 20.78 -9.22
CA TYR A 137 0.57 21.73 -9.64
C TYR A 137 1.28 22.36 -8.42
N PRO A 138 2.48 21.86 -8.00
CA PRO A 138 3.16 22.25 -6.77
C PRO A 138 3.38 23.76 -6.58
N SER A 139 3.79 24.45 -7.64
CA SER A 139 4.23 25.86 -7.56
C SER A 139 3.11 26.79 -7.08
N ILE A 140 1.89 26.55 -7.55
CA ILE A 140 0.71 27.36 -7.23
C ILE A 140 0.30 27.13 -5.77
N VAL A 141 0.18 25.86 -5.37
CA VAL A 141 -0.28 25.49 -4.01
C VAL A 141 0.73 25.90 -2.95
N MET A 142 2.02 25.62 -3.17
CA MET A 142 3.06 25.98 -2.20
C MET A 142 3.18 27.50 -2.03
N GLN A 143 2.96 28.28 -3.09
CA GLN A 143 2.92 29.73 -2.99
C GLN A 143 1.71 30.20 -2.17
N GLU A 144 0.52 29.64 -2.42
CA GLU A 144 -0.69 29.97 -1.67
C GLU A 144 -0.57 29.64 -0.18
N LEU A 145 -0.11 28.44 0.16
CA LEU A 145 0.09 27.99 1.54
C LEU A 145 1.07 28.90 2.30
N ARG A 146 2.17 29.29 1.67
CA ARG A 146 3.16 30.21 2.26
C ARG A 146 2.60 31.61 2.49
N LEU A 147 1.82 32.12 1.53
CA LEU A 147 1.23 33.46 1.61
C LEU A 147 0.11 33.52 2.66
N ARG A 148 -0.76 32.50 2.70
CA ARG A 148 -1.88 32.45 3.63
C ARG A 148 -1.47 32.03 5.05
N LYS A 149 -0.40 31.23 5.18
CA LYS A 149 0.08 30.64 6.44
C LYS A 149 -0.94 29.71 7.12
N TYR A 150 -1.93 29.21 6.38
CA TYR A 150 -2.89 28.23 6.86
C TYR A 150 -3.34 27.33 5.72
N VAL A 151 -3.75 26.11 6.08
CA VAL A 151 -4.37 25.14 5.17
C VAL A 151 -5.88 25.34 5.28
N THR A 152 -6.54 25.82 4.22
CA THR A 152 -8.01 25.81 4.14
C THR A 152 -8.50 25.43 2.75
N LYS A 153 -9.07 24.24 2.63
CA LYS A 153 -10.39 23.98 2.04
C LYS A 153 -10.71 22.51 2.30
N ILE A 154 -11.87 22.24 2.90
CA ILE A 154 -12.47 20.90 2.79
C ILE A 154 -12.98 20.82 1.36
N SER A 155 -12.21 20.19 0.46
CA SER A 155 -12.72 19.83 -0.86
C SER A 155 -13.83 18.79 -0.69
N LEU A 156 -14.92 18.92 -1.46
CA LEU A 156 -15.97 17.91 -1.51
C LEU A 156 -15.53 16.67 -2.33
N GLY A 157 -14.37 16.73 -2.99
CA GLY A 157 -13.73 15.64 -3.72
C GLY A 157 -12.32 15.33 -3.19
N VAL A 158 -11.64 14.39 -3.86
CA VAL A 158 -10.27 13.99 -3.50
C VAL A 158 -9.30 15.15 -3.73
N ASP A 159 -8.58 15.57 -2.69
CA ASP A 159 -7.61 16.65 -2.77
C ASP A 159 -6.24 16.14 -3.24
N VAL A 160 -5.98 16.28 -4.53
CA VAL A 160 -4.74 15.86 -5.19
C VAL A 160 -3.49 16.58 -4.69
N CYS A 161 -3.65 17.70 -3.97
CA CYS A 161 -2.56 18.52 -3.45
C CYS A 161 -2.28 18.33 -1.95
N MET A 162 -3.01 17.42 -1.29
CA MET A 162 -2.92 17.16 0.15
C MET A 162 -1.50 16.88 0.65
N SER A 163 -0.63 16.28 -0.19
CA SER A 163 0.76 15.99 0.15
C SER A 163 1.55 17.24 0.56
N TYR A 164 1.34 18.37 -0.12
CA TYR A 164 2.01 19.64 0.19
C TYR A 164 1.47 20.29 1.45
N GLU A 165 0.14 20.25 1.61
CA GLU A 165 -0.52 20.75 2.81
C GLU A 165 -0.03 20.02 4.06
N ARG A 166 0.10 18.69 3.95
CA ARG A 166 0.62 17.81 4.99
C ARG A 166 2.08 18.11 5.32
N TYR A 167 2.91 18.26 4.29
CA TYR A 167 4.31 18.67 4.46
C TYR A 167 4.42 20.01 5.18
N PHE A 168 3.63 21.00 4.78
CA PHE A 168 3.59 22.30 5.43
C PHE A 168 3.17 22.18 6.91
N TYR A 169 2.04 21.51 7.17
CA TYR A 169 1.47 21.37 8.51
C TYR A 169 2.42 20.69 9.50
N PHE A 170 3.03 19.56 9.14
CA PHE A 170 3.94 18.84 10.05
C PHE A 170 5.30 19.53 10.26
N ASN A 171 5.62 20.55 9.46
CA ASN A 171 6.80 21.38 9.64
C ASN A 171 6.52 22.67 10.42
N LEU A 172 5.28 22.92 10.86
CA LEU A 172 4.96 24.02 11.77
C LEU A 172 5.55 23.76 13.18
N PRO A 173 6.26 24.72 13.79
CA PRO A 173 6.85 24.55 15.12
C PRO A 173 5.82 24.18 16.20
N GLU A 174 4.63 24.76 16.15
CA GLU A 174 3.55 24.52 17.10
C GLU A 174 3.03 23.09 16.99
N VAL A 175 2.93 22.56 15.76
CA VAL A 175 2.52 21.18 15.48
C VAL A 175 3.60 20.20 15.96
N GLN A 176 4.87 20.46 15.66
CA GLN A 176 5.97 19.61 16.14
C GLN A 176 6.02 19.59 17.68
N HIS A 177 5.84 20.74 18.32
CA HIS A 177 5.78 20.85 19.77
C HIS A 177 4.61 20.04 20.35
N ALA A 178 3.40 20.18 19.78
CA ALA A 178 2.19 19.48 20.23
C ALA A 178 2.30 17.95 20.07
N LEU A 179 2.92 17.47 19.00
CA LEU A 179 3.15 16.04 18.76
C LEU A 179 4.32 15.46 19.56
N HIS A 180 5.02 16.30 20.34
CA HIS A 180 6.30 15.96 20.96
C HIS A 180 7.30 15.39 19.94
N ALA A 181 7.24 15.87 18.70
CA ALA A 181 8.17 15.55 17.64
C ALA A 181 9.43 16.43 17.75
N ASN A 182 10.51 16.05 17.06
CA ASN A 182 11.74 16.83 16.97
C ASN A 182 12.38 17.27 18.31
N ARG A 183 12.15 16.52 19.40
CA ARG A 183 12.68 16.86 20.75
C ARG A 183 14.21 16.90 20.83
N THR A 184 14.88 16.28 19.85
CA THR A 184 16.34 16.19 19.76
C THR A 184 16.95 17.20 18.77
N HIS A 185 16.17 18.15 18.24
CA HIS A 185 16.61 19.15 17.25
C HIS A 185 17.26 18.51 16.02
N LEU A 186 16.52 17.63 15.35
CA LEU A 186 16.90 16.99 14.09
C LEU A 186 17.24 18.07 13.03
N PRO A 187 18.29 17.86 12.22
CA PRO A 187 18.78 18.85 11.28
C PRO A 187 17.96 18.92 9.96
N TYR A 188 16.77 18.34 9.94
CA TYR A 188 15.93 18.21 8.76
C TYR A 188 14.44 18.32 9.13
N GLY A 189 13.64 18.78 8.16
CA GLY A 189 12.19 18.84 8.29
C GLY A 189 11.56 17.46 8.12
N TRP A 190 10.32 17.34 8.56
CA TRP A 190 9.50 16.17 8.27
C TRP A 190 9.26 16.04 6.76
N GLY A 191 9.32 14.82 6.23
CA GLY A 191 8.99 14.48 4.85
C GLY A 191 8.07 13.27 4.79
N MET A 192 7.25 13.17 3.73
CA MET A 192 6.35 12.03 3.52
C MET A 192 7.12 10.74 3.23
N CYS A 193 8.11 10.84 2.35
CA CYS A 193 9.05 9.78 1.99
C CYS A 193 10.48 10.27 2.26
N SER A 194 11.41 9.34 2.48
CA SER A 194 12.82 9.63 2.69
C SER A 194 13.65 8.85 1.68
N ASP A 195 14.19 9.54 0.67
CA ASP A 195 14.93 8.92 -0.44
C ASP A 195 16.29 8.31 -0.02
N LYS A 196 16.73 8.53 1.22
CA LYS A 196 18.03 8.08 1.73
C LYS A 196 18.19 6.58 1.92
N TYR A 197 17.12 5.82 1.74
CA TYR A 197 17.18 4.35 1.77
C TYR A 197 17.54 3.76 0.40
N VAL A 198 17.64 4.59 -0.64
CA VAL A 198 18.16 4.28 -1.98
C VAL A 198 19.38 5.18 -2.22
N LYS A 199 20.52 4.64 -2.66
CA LYS A 199 21.80 5.38 -2.69
C LYS A 199 21.76 6.61 -3.62
N ARG A 200 22.31 7.72 -3.12
CA ARG A 200 22.20 9.08 -3.68
C ARG A 200 22.96 9.36 -4.99
N GLU A 201 23.82 8.45 -5.46
CA GLU A 201 24.51 8.59 -6.77
C GLU A 201 23.85 7.78 -7.90
N GLU A 202 22.87 6.93 -7.55
CA GLU A 202 22.01 6.18 -8.49
C GLU A 202 20.58 6.71 -8.50
N SER A 203 20.37 7.87 -7.84
CA SER A 203 19.09 8.56 -7.58
C SER A 203 18.31 9.02 -8.82
N VAL A 204 18.82 8.77 -10.03
CA VAL A 204 18.10 9.02 -11.29
C VAL A 204 17.53 7.71 -11.86
N ARG A 205 17.94 6.54 -11.37
CA ARG A 205 17.79 5.29 -12.14
C ARG A 205 17.19 4.09 -11.38
N VAL A 206 17.29 3.96 -10.05
CA VAL A 206 16.63 2.86 -9.27
C VAL A 206 15.12 3.08 -9.06
N ASN A 207 14.55 3.78 -10.01
CA ASN A 207 13.49 4.70 -9.72
C ASN A 207 12.22 4.16 -10.43
N GLU A 208 12.30 3.33 -11.47
CA GLU A 208 11.16 3.08 -12.38
C GLU A 208 9.94 2.25 -11.86
N LEU A 209 9.97 1.64 -10.67
CA LEU A 209 8.76 1.13 -9.99
C LEU A 209 8.53 1.71 -8.57
N LEU A 210 9.49 2.48 -8.06
CA LEU A 210 9.37 3.30 -6.85
C LEU A 210 9.23 4.81 -7.16
N ILE A 211 9.20 5.21 -8.44
CA ILE A 211 9.30 6.62 -8.93
C ILE A 211 8.04 7.41 -8.73
N PHE A 212 6.88 6.78 -8.70
CA PHE A 212 5.69 7.60 -8.93
C PHE A 212 5.27 8.39 -7.68
N ALA A 213 5.92 8.20 -6.53
CA ALA A 213 5.66 8.96 -5.30
C ALA A 213 6.43 10.28 -5.16
N THR A 214 7.40 10.60 -6.01
CA THR A 214 8.31 11.73 -5.69
C THR A 214 8.73 12.64 -6.84
N GLN A 215 8.12 12.56 -8.03
CA GLN A 215 8.39 13.55 -9.09
C GLN A 215 7.73 14.92 -8.84
N THR A 216 7.80 15.41 -7.61
CA THR A 216 7.52 16.78 -7.25
C THR A 216 8.60 17.29 -6.32
N HIS A 217 9.74 17.69 -6.90
CA HIS A 217 10.60 18.76 -6.41
C HIS A 217 10.76 18.85 -4.87
N MET A 218 11.27 17.78 -4.25
CA MET A 218 11.73 17.77 -2.85
C MET A 218 13.26 17.88 -2.77
N ASP A 219 13.84 18.76 -3.58
CA ASP A 219 15.30 18.94 -3.74
C ASP A 219 16.06 19.43 -2.49
N HIS A 220 15.45 19.49 -1.30
CA HIS A 220 16.03 20.17 -0.13
C HIS A 220 15.99 19.40 1.21
N LEU A 221 15.95 18.07 1.23
CA LEU A 221 16.09 17.30 2.49
C LEU A 221 17.49 16.67 2.66
N LYS A 222 18.35 17.40 3.39
CA LYS A 222 19.53 16.84 4.08
C LYS A 222 19.06 15.75 5.05
N SER A 223 19.74 14.61 5.19
CA SER A 223 20.40 14.37 6.48
C SER A 223 19.82 13.31 7.45
N CYS A 224 18.93 12.36 7.11
CA CYS A 224 18.56 11.31 8.09
C CYS A 224 19.75 10.40 8.44
N PRO A 225 20.06 10.15 9.74
CA PRO A 225 21.05 9.14 10.14
C PRO A 225 20.56 7.71 9.82
N SER A 226 21.49 6.86 9.39
CA SER A 226 21.27 5.48 8.91
C SER A 226 20.94 4.51 10.05
N VAL A 227 19.67 4.46 10.47
CA VAL A 227 19.21 3.54 11.53
C VAL A 227 18.61 2.24 10.95
N LEU A 228 18.23 2.22 9.66
CA LEU A 228 17.64 1.05 9.00
C LEU A 228 18.46 0.70 7.75
N ASN A 229 18.87 -0.57 7.65
CA ASN A 229 19.68 -1.10 6.54
C ASN A 229 18.76 -1.93 5.63
N TYR A 230 18.02 -1.25 4.75
CA TYR A 230 17.24 -1.90 3.69
C TYR A 230 18.11 -2.05 2.45
N THR A 231 17.87 -3.11 1.68
CA THR A 231 18.51 -3.30 0.37
C THR A 231 17.46 -3.29 -0.73
N ASP A 232 17.82 -2.87 -1.94
CA ASP A 232 16.90 -2.88 -3.09
C ASP A 232 16.40 -4.29 -3.45
N LYS A 233 17.07 -5.33 -2.93
CA LYS A 233 16.67 -6.75 -3.06
C LYS A 233 15.55 -7.16 -2.11
N ASP A 234 15.27 -6.37 -1.07
CA ASP A 234 14.23 -6.70 -0.08
C ASP A 234 12.84 -6.71 -0.70
N GLY A 235 12.64 -5.94 -1.78
CA GLY A 235 11.42 -5.96 -2.60
C GLY A 235 11.20 -7.27 -3.36
N ASN A 236 12.25 -8.06 -3.60
CA ASN A 236 12.14 -9.33 -4.34
C ASN A 236 11.68 -10.50 -3.45
N ILE A 237 11.56 -10.28 -2.14
CA ILE A 237 11.17 -11.34 -1.20
C ILE A 237 9.74 -11.76 -1.50
N ASN A 238 9.54 -13.05 -1.79
CA ASN A 238 8.20 -13.64 -1.89
C ASN A 238 7.54 -13.67 -0.49
N ILE A 239 6.46 -12.92 -0.32
CA ILE A 239 5.76 -12.80 0.96
C ILE A 239 4.68 -13.87 1.17
N LEU A 240 4.28 -14.63 0.14
CA LEU A 240 3.22 -15.63 0.25
C LEU A 240 3.44 -16.68 1.36
N PRO A 241 4.67 -17.21 1.60
CA PRO A 241 4.89 -18.15 2.71
C PRO A 241 4.58 -17.56 4.09
N LEU A 242 4.78 -16.25 4.27
CA LEU A 242 4.45 -15.58 5.53
C LEU A 242 2.93 -15.43 5.68
N LEU A 243 2.21 -15.08 4.61
CA LEU A 243 0.75 -15.06 4.61
C LEU A 243 0.16 -16.44 4.89
N GLN A 244 0.73 -17.49 4.28
CA GLN A 244 0.37 -18.89 4.55
C GLN A 244 0.49 -19.20 6.05
N ARG A 245 1.65 -18.92 6.67
CA ARG A 245 1.85 -19.18 8.11
C ARG A 245 0.84 -18.44 8.98
N ILE A 246 0.48 -17.19 8.63
CA ILE A 246 -0.53 -16.41 9.38
C ILE A 246 -1.90 -17.09 9.31
N VAL A 247 -2.30 -17.55 8.12
CA VAL A 247 -3.57 -18.26 7.93
C VAL A 247 -3.57 -19.62 8.63
N GLU A 248 -2.46 -20.34 8.65
CA GLU A 248 -2.30 -21.61 9.40
C GLU A 248 -2.51 -21.43 10.91
N HIS A 249 -2.11 -20.27 11.45
CA HIS A 249 -2.37 -19.86 12.83
C HIS A 249 -3.83 -19.41 13.10
N LYS A 250 -4.72 -19.59 12.12
CA LYS A 250 -6.14 -19.21 12.19
C LYS A 250 -6.34 -17.71 12.41
N ILE A 251 -5.40 -16.90 11.95
CA ILE A 251 -5.54 -15.44 11.93
C ILE A 251 -6.14 -15.05 10.57
N PRO A 252 -7.30 -14.37 10.54
CA PRO A 252 -7.88 -13.88 9.30
C PRO A 252 -6.94 -12.88 8.59
N VAL A 253 -6.76 -13.08 7.30
CA VAL A 253 -5.99 -12.21 6.38
C VAL A 253 -6.95 -11.64 5.35
N TRP A 254 -7.01 -10.32 5.28
CA TRP A 254 -7.75 -9.56 4.28
C TRP A 254 -6.74 -8.84 3.40
N ILE A 255 -6.71 -9.11 2.10
CA ILE A 255 -6.09 -8.18 1.17
C ILE A 255 -7.17 -7.47 0.38
N PHE A 256 -7.03 -6.17 0.26
CA PHE A 256 -7.97 -5.35 -0.48
C PHE A 256 -7.24 -4.42 -1.42
N SER A 257 -7.85 -4.11 -2.56
CA SER A 257 -7.24 -3.24 -3.58
C SER A 257 -8.25 -2.22 -4.10
N GLY A 258 -7.81 -0.97 -4.22
CA GLY A 258 -8.50 0.00 -5.07
C GLY A 258 -8.44 -0.41 -6.53
N ASP A 259 -9.53 -0.23 -7.27
CA ASP A 259 -9.60 -0.60 -8.68
C ASP A 259 -8.97 0.43 -9.65
N GLN A 260 -8.52 1.58 -9.14
CA GLN A 260 -7.85 2.64 -9.90
C GLN A 260 -6.32 2.73 -9.64
N ASP A 261 -5.77 1.79 -8.87
CA ASP A 261 -4.34 1.73 -8.57
C ASP A 261 -3.58 1.04 -9.70
N SER A 262 -2.65 1.74 -10.34
CA SER A 262 -1.77 1.14 -11.34
C SER A 262 -0.40 0.73 -10.78
N VAL A 263 -0.06 1.11 -9.54
CA VAL A 263 1.24 0.78 -8.93
C VAL A 263 1.25 -0.64 -8.39
N VAL A 264 0.20 -1.04 -7.69
CA VAL A 264 -0.01 -2.43 -7.28
C VAL A 264 -1.43 -2.86 -7.66
N PRO A 265 -1.67 -3.13 -8.96
CA PRO A 265 -3.02 -3.34 -9.45
C PRO A 265 -3.69 -4.55 -8.81
N LEU A 266 -5.02 -4.45 -8.68
CA LEU A 266 -5.86 -5.51 -8.14
C LEU A 266 -5.64 -6.87 -8.82
N LEU A 267 -5.21 -6.88 -10.09
CA LEU A 267 -4.98 -8.10 -10.88
C LEU A 267 -3.90 -8.98 -10.25
N GLY A 268 -2.78 -8.38 -9.82
CA GLY A 268 -1.68 -9.08 -9.16
C GLY A 268 -2.12 -9.64 -7.81
N SER A 269 -2.63 -8.78 -6.93
CA SER A 269 -3.10 -9.18 -5.59
C SER A 269 -4.22 -10.23 -5.64
N ARG A 270 -5.18 -10.12 -6.57
CA ARG A 270 -6.25 -11.11 -6.78
C ARG A 270 -5.70 -12.48 -7.15
N THR A 271 -4.73 -12.49 -8.08
CA THR A 271 -4.11 -13.72 -8.57
C THR A 271 -3.34 -14.41 -7.44
N LEU A 272 -2.50 -13.64 -6.73
CA LEU A 272 -1.70 -14.13 -5.62
C LEU A 272 -2.55 -14.69 -4.47
N VAL A 273 -3.65 -14.03 -4.11
CA VAL A 273 -4.57 -14.57 -3.08
C VAL A 273 -5.26 -15.85 -3.53
N ARG A 274 -5.66 -15.93 -4.81
CA ARG A 274 -6.27 -17.15 -5.37
C ARG A 274 -5.29 -18.32 -5.41
N GLU A 275 -4.04 -18.08 -5.83
CA GLU A 275 -2.97 -19.08 -5.84
C GLU A 275 -2.66 -19.56 -4.42
N LEU A 276 -2.50 -18.64 -3.47
CA LEU A 276 -2.31 -18.99 -2.05
C LEU A 276 -3.47 -19.85 -1.51
N ALA A 277 -4.72 -19.47 -1.79
CA ALA A 277 -5.88 -20.24 -1.36
C ALA A 277 -5.89 -21.66 -1.95
N HIS A 278 -5.54 -21.78 -3.23
CA HIS A 278 -5.43 -23.07 -3.92
C HIS A 278 -4.34 -23.95 -3.30
N ASP A 279 -3.15 -23.41 -3.09
CA ASP A 279 -2.00 -24.15 -2.55
C ASP A 279 -2.25 -24.61 -1.10
N MET A 280 -3.01 -23.84 -0.34
CA MET A 280 -3.47 -24.20 1.00
C MET A 280 -4.69 -25.14 1.03
N GLY A 281 -5.29 -25.46 -0.13
CA GLY A 281 -6.50 -26.28 -0.22
C GLY A 281 -7.73 -25.63 0.44
N LEU A 282 -7.78 -24.30 0.51
CA LEU A 282 -8.90 -23.58 1.12
C LEU A 282 -10.11 -23.57 0.17
N PRO A 283 -11.29 -24.03 0.60
CA PRO A 283 -12.49 -23.98 -0.23
C PRO A 283 -12.96 -22.54 -0.39
N VAL A 284 -13.56 -22.23 -1.54
CA VAL A 284 -14.27 -20.95 -1.75
C VAL A 284 -15.49 -20.93 -0.83
N THR A 285 -15.47 -20.08 0.20
CA THR A 285 -16.57 -19.91 1.16
C THR A 285 -17.55 -18.83 0.75
N VAL A 286 -17.06 -17.82 0.02
CA VAL A 286 -17.89 -16.80 -0.64
C VAL A 286 -17.40 -16.69 -2.09
N PRO A 287 -18.20 -17.09 -3.09
CA PRO A 287 -17.86 -16.92 -4.49
C PRO A 287 -17.68 -15.44 -4.84
N TYR A 288 -16.87 -15.17 -5.87
CA TYR A 288 -16.61 -13.82 -6.35
C TYR A 288 -17.93 -13.09 -6.66
N SER A 289 -18.26 -12.09 -5.86
CA SER A 289 -19.56 -11.41 -5.89
C SER A 289 -19.44 -9.98 -5.41
N THR A 290 -20.47 -9.16 -5.67
CA THR A 290 -20.50 -7.76 -5.23
C THR A 290 -20.75 -7.65 -3.73
N TRP A 291 -20.05 -6.72 -3.09
CA TRP A 291 -20.42 -6.24 -1.76
C TRP A 291 -20.96 -4.81 -1.84
N PHE A 292 -21.74 -4.41 -0.84
CA PHE A 292 -22.52 -3.18 -0.86
C PHE A 292 -22.22 -2.27 0.33
N ARG A 293 -22.38 -0.97 0.10
CA ARG A 293 -22.29 0.10 1.09
C ARG A 293 -23.33 1.16 0.76
N LYS A 294 -24.24 1.46 1.70
CA LYS A 294 -25.29 2.49 1.53
C LYS A 294 -26.10 2.34 0.22
N GLY A 295 -26.53 1.12 -0.08
CA GLY A 295 -27.31 0.81 -1.28
C GLY A 295 -26.55 0.85 -2.61
N GLN A 296 -25.23 1.10 -2.58
CA GLN A 296 -24.37 1.11 -3.76
C GLN A 296 -23.37 -0.04 -3.71
N VAL A 297 -22.87 -0.46 -4.87
CA VAL A 297 -21.76 -1.40 -4.94
C VAL A 297 -20.52 -0.76 -4.31
N GLY A 298 -20.01 -1.39 -3.26
CA GLY A 298 -18.75 -1.04 -2.61
C GLY A 298 -17.54 -1.60 -3.36
N GLY A 299 -17.72 -2.74 -4.03
CA GLY A 299 -16.74 -3.43 -4.84
C GLY A 299 -17.09 -4.90 -4.97
N TRP A 300 -16.07 -5.76 -5.14
CA TRP A 300 -16.24 -7.21 -5.26
C TRP A 300 -15.42 -7.92 -4.20
N THR A 301 -15.85 -9.12 -3.80
CA THR A 301 -15.17 -9.91 -2.77
C THR A 301 -15.22 -11.39 -3.10
N THR A 302 -14.20 -12.12 -2.65
CA THR A 302 -14.19 -13.58 -2.57
C THR A 302 -13.55 -13.98 -1.24
N GLU A 303 -14.06 -15.04 -0.62
CA GLU A 303 -13.53 -15.57 0.64
C GLU A 303 -13.14 -17.04 0.47
N TYR A 304 -12.04 -17.43 1.11
CA TYR A 304 -11.51 -18.78 1.14
C TYR A 304 -11.35 -19.26 2.59
N GLY A 305 -11.98 -20.39 2.92
CA GLY A 305 -11.90 -21.01 4.24
C GLY A 305 -12.33 -20.13 5.43
N ASN A 306 -13.08 -19.04 5.19
CA ASN A 306 -13.37 -17.98 6.17
C ASN A 306 -12.13 -17.35 6.85
N LEU A 307 -10.94 -17.51 6.26
CA LEU A 307 -9.68 -17.02 6.81
C LEU A 307 -8.96 -16.09 5.86
N LEU A 308 -9.13 -16.26 4.55
CA LEU A 308 -8.46 -15.46 3.53
C LEU A 308 -9.52 -14.74 2.68
N THR A 309 -9.48 -13.42 2.68
CA THR A 309 -10.44 -12.56 1.97
C THR A 309 -9.69 -11.71 0.95
N PHE A 310 -10.17 -11.69 -0.29
CA PHE A 310 -9.80 -10.69 -1.28
C PHE A 310 -10.99 -9.78 -1.55
N ALA A 311 -10.81 -8.46 -1.44
CA ALA A 311 -11.85 -7.49 -1.75
C ALA A 311 -11.33 -6.35 -2.63
N THR A 312 -12.07 -5.95 -3.66
CA THR A 312 -11.83 -4.69 -4.35
C THR A 312 -12.68 -3.59 -3.73
N VAL A 313 -12.21 -2.35 -3.81
CA VAL A 313 -12.98 -1.16 -3.45
C VAL A 313 -13.18 -0.30 -4.69
N ARG A 314 -14.44 -0.21 -5.11
CA ARG A 314 -14.83 0.43 -6.37
C ARG A 314 -14.56 1.93 -6.33
N GLY A 315 -13.90 2.44 -7.37
CA GLY A 315 -13.50 3.84 -7.50
C GLY A 315 -12.46 4.29 -6.48
N ALA A 316 -11.82 3.34 -5.80
CA ALA A 316 -10.70 3.62 -4.91
C ALA A 316 -9.39 3.40 -5.65
N SER A 317 -8.33 4.03 -5.16
CA SER A 317 -7.02 4.01 -5.78
C SER A 317 -6.00 3.40 -4.82
N HIS A 318 -4.70 3.71 -4.96
CA HIS A 318 -3.66 3.12 -4.11
C HIS A 318 -3.93 3.37 -2.62
N MET A 319 -4.31 4.61 -2.29
CA MET A 319 -4.74 5.01 -0.96
C MET A 319 -6.25 4.83 -0.81
N VAL A 320 -6.70 3.59 -0.59
CA VAL A 320 -8.14 3.25 -0.55
C VAL A 320 -8.94 4.13 0.43
N PRO A 321 -8.49 4.36 1.68
CA PRO A 321 -9.22 5.22 2.63
C PRO A 321 -9.27 6.70 2.23
N PHE A 322 -8.32 7.16 1.41
CA PHE A 322 -8.27 8.53 0.92
C PHE A 322 -9.22 8.73 -0.27
N ALA A 323 -9.18 7.82 -1.25
CA ALA A 323 -10.02 7.91 -2.45
C ALA A 323 -11.50 7.58 -2.17
N GLN A 324 -11.78 6.61 -1.30
CA GLN A 324 -13.14 6.16 -1.00
C GLN A 324 -13.36 5.98 0.52
N PRO A 325 -13.36 7.07 1.31
CA PRO A 325 -13.38 6.99 2.77
C PRO A 325 -14.59 6.24 3.34
N ASP A 326 -15.78 6.44 2.77
CA ASP A 326 -16.99 5.76 3.26
C ASP A 326 -16.96 4.25 2.97
N ARG A 327 -16.55 3.84 1.76
CA ARG A 327 -16.41 2.42 1.40
C ARG A 327 -15.31 1.76 2.22
N ALA A 328 -14.17 2.43 2.38
CA ALA A 328 -13.04 1.96 3.18
C ALA A 328 -13.42 1.78 4.65
N LEU A 329 -14.17 2.73 5.23
CA LEU A 329 -14.66 2.59 6.60
C LEU A 329 -15.62 1.40 6.76
N GLY A 330 -16.46 1.13 5.76
CA GLY A 330 -17.32 -0.05 5.75
C GLY A 330 -16.54 -1.36 5.73
N LEU A 331 -15.57 -1.45 4.82
CA LEU A 331 -14.67 -2.61 4.75
C LEU A 331 -13.91 -2.80 6.06
N PHE A 332 -13.34 -1.72 6.61
CA PHE A 332 -12.59 -1.76 7.86
C PHE A 332 -13.48 -2.15 9.04
N ARG A 333 -14.73 -1.66 9.12
CA ARG A 333 -15.70 -2.05 10.15
C ARG A 333 -15.99 -3.55 10.08
N SER A 334 -16.25 -4.10 8.90
CA SER A 334 -16.45 -5.54 8.70
C SER A 334 -15.23 -6.34 9.17
N PHE A 335 -14.02 -5.92 8.80
CA PHE A 335 -12.77 -6.55 9.23
C PHE A 335 -12.61 -6.53 10.76
N VAL A 336 -12.74 -5.38 11.40
CA VAL A 336 -12.60 -5.23 12.85
C VAL A 336 -13.61 -6.06 13.62
N LEU A 337 -14.84 -6.16 13.12
CA LEU A 337 -15.92 -6.92 13.75
C LEU A 337 -15.89 -8.43 13.40
N GLY A 338 -14.99 -8.87 12.50
CA GLY A 338 -14.95 -10.24 12.02
C GLY A 338 -16.21 -10.64 11.25
N GLN A 339 -16.84 -9.68 10.56
CA GLN A 339 -18.06 -9.85 9.79
C GLN A 339 -17.75 -9.91 8.30
N ARG A 340 -18.57 -10.65 7.56
CA ARG A 340 -18.51 -10.62 6.09
C ARG A 340 -18.86 -9.23 5.57
N LEU A 341 -18.32 -8.91 4.39
CA LEU A 341 -18.75 -7.71 3.68
C LEU A 341 -20.25 -7.82 3.33
N PRO A 342 -21.04 -6.73 3.44
CA PRO A 342 -22.47 -6.80 3.19
C PRO A 342 -22.78 -7.22 1.75
N ASN A 343 -23.63 -8.24 1.60
CA ASN A 343 -24.07 -8.75 0.28
C ASN A 343 -25.49 -8.28 -0.11
N THR A 344 -26.08 -7.37 0.67
CA THR A 344 -27.41 -6.79 0.39
C THR A 344 -27.32 -5.28 0.27
N THR A 345 -28.26 -4.71 -0.48
CA THR A 345 -28.39 -3.26 -0.66
C THR A 345 -28.98 -2.55 0.57
N TYR A 346 -29.61 -3.30 1.49
CA TYR A 346 -30.21 -2.74 2.70
C TYR A 346 -29.13 -2.51 3.76
N PRO A 347 -29.05 -1.30 4.36
CA PRO A 347 -28.15 -1.07 5.48
C PRO A 347 -28.53 -2.00 6.64
N PRO A 348 -27.55 -2.63 7.33
CA PRO A 348 -27.81 -3.33 8.58
C PRO A 348 -28.50 -2.40 9.58
N ILE A 349 -29.45 -2.92 10.36
CA ILE A 349 -30.14 -2.12 11.40
C ILE A 349 -29.08 -1.62 12.40
N GLY A 350 -28.76 -0.32 12.36
CA GLY A 350 -27.75 0.32 13.23
C GLY A 350 -26.52 0.92 12.52
N ASP A 351 -26.54 1.04 11.19
CA ASP A 351 -25.62 1.88 10.41
C ASP A 351 -26.00 3.37 10.40
#